data_AF-A0A7V7VPC2-F1
#
_entry.id   AF-A0A7V7VPC2-F1
#
_cell.length_a   1.000
_cell.length_b   1.000
_cell.length_c   1.000
_cell.angle_alpha   90.00
_cell.angle_beta   90.00
_cell.angle_gamma   90.00
#
_symmetry.space_group_name_H-M   'P 1'
#
loop_
_entity.id
_entity.type
_entity.pdbx_description
1 polymer ?
#
loop_
_entity_poly.entity_id
_entity_poly.type
_entity_poly.pdbx_seq_one_letter_code
_entity_poly.pdbx_strand_id
1 'polypeptide(L)'
;MEFPKKNLETLWAPWRVEYFQRDHQSNHDFLLEAAHSSDDAAHLVVTRRKNAFLILNKYPYTTGHLMAVPYRKTAEMSDLSEEEALDLWNLAIHAQRLLKAVVHAHGFNLGLNLGAAGGAGTDDHLHLHIVPRWENDQNFMPLLAGVRIIPNGLEQLYQELLHYQEKGLSIFSS
;
A
#
# COMPACT_ATOMS: atom_id res chain seq x y z
N MET A 1 -13.37 5.39 -31.69
CA MET A 1 -13.26 3.95 -31.38
C MET A 1 -13.13 3.87 -29.87
N GLU A 2 -14.18 3.40 -29.19
CA GLU A 2 -14.22 3.32 -27.74
C GLU A 2 -13.54 2.01 -27.32
N PHE A 3 -12.40 2.09 -26.63
CA PHE A 3 -11.69 0.91 -26.15
C PHE A 3 -12.57 0.17 -25.13
N PRO A 4 -12.76 -1.16 -25.24
CA PRO A 4 -13.68 -1.90 -24.37
C PRO A 4 -13.00 -2.19 -23.02
N LYS A 5 -12.74 -1.13 -22.24
CA LYS A 5 -12.04 -1.20 -20.93
C LYS A 5 -12.73 -2.16 -19.98
N LYS A 6 -14.06 -2.09 -19.87
CA LYS A 6 -14.82 -2.81 -18.84
C LYS A 6 -14.72 -4.35 -18.95
N ASN A 7 -14.73 -4.91 -20.16
CA ASN A 7 -14.66 -6.36 -20.36
C ASN A 7 -13.23 -6.90 -20.17
N LEU A 8 -12.22 -6.11 -20.55
CA LEU A 8 -10.81 -6.43 -20.32
C LEU A 8 -10.36 -6.14 -18.87
N GLU A 9 -11.04 -5.29 -18.10
CA GLU A 9 -10.71 -5.12 -16.68
C GLU A 9 -11.29 -6.27 -15.84
N THR A 10 -12.50 -6.72 -16.15
CA THR A 10 -13.21 -7.80 -15.44
C THR A 10 -12.51 -9.15 -15.56
N LEU A 11 -11.91 -9.44 -16.72
CA LEU A 11 -11.22 -10.72 -16.98
C LEU A 11 -9.84 -10.81 -16.30
N TRP A 12 -9.22 -9.69 -15.93
CA TRP A 12 -7.79 -9.62 -15.59
C TRP A 12 -7.52 -9.21 -14.13
N ALA A 13 -8.44 -8.50 -13.48
CA ALA A 13 -8.38 -8.18 -12.06
C ALA A 13 -9.80 -8.09 -11.49
N PRO A 14 -10.46 -9.22 -11.18
CA PRO A 14 -11.87 -9.23 -10.77
C PRO A 14 -12.17 -8.34 -9.56
N TRP A 15 -11.21 -8.20 -8.63
CA TRP A 15 -11.32 -7.31 -7.47
C TRP A 15 -11.34 -5.82 -7.85
N ARG A 16 -10.74 -5.41 -8.99
CA ARG A 16 -10.85 -4.01 -9.46
C ARG A 16 -12.31 -3.66 -9.75
N VAL A 17 -13.11 -4.61 -10.24
CA VAL A 17 -14.53 -4.38 -10.50
C VAL A 17 -15.29 -4.15 -9.19
N GLU A 18 -14.99 -4.92 -8.14
CA GLU A 18 -15.57 -4.71 -6.81
C GLU A 18 -15.15 -3.38 -6.17
N TYR A 19 -13.87 -2.99 -6.35
CA TYR A 19 -13.34 -1.69 -5.94
C TYR A 19 -14.09 -0.53 -6.62
N PHE A 20 -14.17 -0.52 -7.96
CA PHE A 20 -14.90 0.50 -8.71
C PHE A 20 -16.41 0.51 -8.41
N GLN A 21 -17.00 -0.63 -8.04
CA GLN A 21 -18.43 -0.70 -7.70
C GLN A 21 -18.73 -0.21 -6.27
N ARG A 22 -17.80 -0.36 -5.32
CA ARG A 22 -17.97 0.11 -3.93
C ARG A 22 -17.60 1.58 -3.74
N ASP A 23 -16.54 2.07 -4.38
CA ASP A 23 -16.02 3.42 -4.12
C ASP A 23 -16.88 4.55 -4.70
N HIS A 24 -17.79 4.28 -5.63
CA HIS A 24 -18.72 5.30 -6.13
C HIS A 24 -19.96 5.51 -5.23
N GLN A 25 -20.12 4.75 -4.15
CA GLN A 25 -21.28 4.88 -3.24
C GLN A 25 -20.96 5.54 -1.90
N SER A 26 -19.68 5.65 -1.51
CA SER A 26 -19.29 6.29 -0.25
C SER A 26 -18.14 7.24 -0.48
N ASN A 27 -18.35 8.50 -0.13
CA ASN A 27 -17.36 9.59 -0.09
C ASN A 27 -16.33 9.37 1.06
N HIS A 28 -15.89 8.11 1.25
CA HIS A 28 -15.17 7.62 2.42
C HIS A 28 -13.66 7.65 2.11
N ASP A 29 -12.96 8.63 2.68
CA ASP A 29 -11.52 8.78 2.51
C ASP A 29 -10.79 7.91 3.55
N PHE A 30 -10.53 6.66 3.16
CA PHE A 30 -9.93 5.67 4.07
C PHE A 30 -8.52 6.06 4.54
N LEU A 31 -7.78 6.85 3.77
CA LEU A 31 -6.44 7.31 4.13
C LEU A 31 -6.52 8.42 5.17
N LEU A 32 -7.45 9.36 5.02
CA LEU A 32 -7.68 10.41 5.99
C LEU A 32 -8.26 9.85 7.30
N GLU A 33 -9.12 8.85 7.23
CA GLU A 33 -9.60 8.13 8.41
C GLU A 33 -8.48 7.40 9.14
N ALA A 34 -7.64 6.68 8.40
CA ALA A 34 -6.46 6.03 8.99
C ALA A 34 -5.52 7.06 9.62
N ALA A 35 -5.34 8.22 8.99
CA ALA A 35 -4.51 9.31 9.50
C ALA A 35 -5.00 9.82 10.86
N HIS A 36 -6.32 9.98 11.04
CA HIS A 36 -6.93 10.55 12.25
C HIS A 36 -7.33 9.53 13.33
N SER A 37 -7.45 8.25 12.97
CA SER A 37 -7.80 7.20 13.91
C SER A 37 -6.62 6.83 14.80
N SER A 38 -6.90 6.46 16.05
CA SER A 38 -5.95 5.82 16.96
C SER A 38 -6.05 4.28 16.94
N ASP A 39 -7.04 3.73 16.23
CA ASP A 39 -7.23 2.29 16.07
C ASP A 39 -6.44 1.78 14.85
N ASP A 40 -5.13 1.63 15.02
CA ASP A 40 -4.23 1.23 13.94
C ASP A 40 -4.62 -0.11 13.32
N ALA A 41 -5.11 -1.05 14.12
CA ALA A 41 -5.51 -2.37 13.64
C ALA A 41 -6.73 -2.31 12.70
N ALA A 42 -7.75 -1.53 13.04
CA ALA A 42 -8.93 -1.37 12.18
C ALA A 42 -8.60 -0.77 10.80
N HIS A 43 -7.52 0.02 10.73
CA HIS A 43 -7.07 0.68 9.50
C HIS A 43 -5.84 0.01 8.86
N LEU A 44 -5.30 -1.06 9.44
CA LEU A 44 -4.08 -1.74 9.00
C LEU A 44 -2.84 -0.82 8.96
N VAL A 45 -2.75 0.13 9.88
CA VAL A 45 -1.60 1.03 10.03
C VAL A 45 -0.48 0.29 10.74
N VAL A 46 0.65 0.10 10.05
CA VAL A 46 1.79 -0.68 10.54
C VAL A 46 2.75 0.18 11.36
N THR A 47 3.01 1.41 10.92
CA THR A 47 4.00 2.30 11.56
C THR A 47 3.55 3.75 11.45
N ARG A 48 3.70 4.51 12.53
CA ARG A 48 3.50 5.97 12.53
C ARG A 48 4.84 6.68 12.70
N ARG A 49 5.05 7.74 11.91
CA ARG A 49 6.10 8.74 12.09
C ARG A 49 5.46 10.10 12.40
N LYS A 50 6.28 11.16 12.46
CA LYS A 50 5.82 12.51 12.79
C LYS A 50 4.92 13.09 11.69
N ASN A 51 5.31 12.93 10.42
CA ASN A 51 4.63 13.57 9.30
C ASN A 51 3.93 12.58 8.35
N ALA A 52 4.16 11.28 8.51
CA ALA A 52 3.60 10.24 7.67
C ALA A 52 3.37 8.94 8.45
N PHE A 53 2.62 8.02 7.86
CA PHE A 53 2.37 6.68 8.37
C PHE A 53 2.48 5.64 7.26
N LEU A 54 2.74 4.39 7.65
CA LEU A 54 2.85 3.22 6.79
C LEU A 54 1.63 2.34 7.01
N ILE A 55 0.93 2.01 5.93
CA ILE A 55 -0.33 1.25 5.96
C ILE A 55 -0.27 0.07 4.99
N LEU A 56 -0.87 -1.05 5.37
CA LEU A 56 -1.01 -2.21 4.49
C LEU A 56 -2.18 -2.00 3.52
N ASN A 57 -1.92 -2.16 2.23
CA ASN A 57 -2.94 -1.95 1.21
C ASN A 57 -3.97 -3.10 1.23
N LYS A 58 -5.26 -2.75 1.40
CA LYS A 58 -6.39 -3.68 1.35
C LYS A 58 -6.58 -4.33 -0.03
N TYR A 59 -6.11 -3.67 -1.09
CA TYR A 59 -6.16 -4.13 -2.48
C TYR A 59 -4.74 -4.23 -3.06
N PRO A 60 -3.94 -5.19 -2.60
CA PRO A 60 -2.51 -5.25 -2.90
C PRO A 60 -2.23 -5.67 -4.36
N TYR A 61 -1.13 -5.17 -4.93
CA TYR A 61 -0.60 -5.71 -6.21
C TYR A 61 0.08 -7.07 -5.99
N THR A 62 0.82 -7.19 -4.89
CA THR A 62 1.44 -8.41 -4.40
C THR A 62 1.29 -8.48 -2.88
N THR A 63 1.35 -9.68 -2.30
CA THR A 63 1.31 -9.88 -0.85
C THR A 63 2.36 -8.99 -0.16
N GLY A 64 1.93 -8.20 0.82
CA GLY A 64 2.81 -7.25 1.52
C GLY A 64 2.96 -5.88 0.84
N HIS A 65 2.08 -5.53 -0.10
CA HIS A 65 2.01 -4.17 -0.65
C HIS A 65 1.69 -3.15 0.47
N LEU A 66 2.70 -2.37 0.85
CA LEU A 66 2.58 -1.28 1.81
C LEU A 66 2.49 0.07 1.09
N MET A 67 1.93 1.07 1.76
CA MET A 67 1.86 2.44 1.29
C MET A 67 2.37 3.38 2.38
N ALA A 68 3.29 4.28 2.05
CA ALA A 68 3.68 5.39 2.92
C ALA A 68 2.86 6.63 2.55
N VAL A 69 2.22 7.25 3.54
CA VAL A 69 1.17 8.25 3.34
C VAL A 69 1.41 9.44 4.27
N PRO A 70 1.45 10.68 3.77
CA PRO A 70 1.53 11.85 4.64
C PRO A 70 0.22 12.01 5.40
N TYR A 71 0.25 12.51 6.65
CA TYR A 71 -1.00 12.79 7.37
C TYR A 71 -1.81 13.89 6.68
N ARG A 72 -1.12 14.89 6.14
CA ARG A 72 -1.75 15.96 5.39
C ARG A 72 -2.19 15.43 4.03
N LYS A 73 -3.47 15.61 3.73
CA LYS A 73 -4.04 15.30 2.42
C LYS A 73 -3.52 16.30 1.38
N THR A 74 -2.74 15.79 0.44
CA THR A 74 -2.27 16.52 -0.75
C THR A 74 -2.11 15.55 -1.91
N ALA A 75 -2.39 16.00 -3.13
CA ALA A 75 -2.32 15.19 -4.34
C ALA A 75 -0.93 15.20 -4.99
N GLU A 76 -0.17 16.28 -4.79
CA GLU A 76 1.03 16.57 -5.57
C GLU A 76 2.30 16.46 -4.71
N MET A 77 3.36 15.90 -5.29
CA MET A 77 4.66 15.86 -4.62
C MET A 77 5.24 17.24 -4.33
N SER A 78 4.97 18.21 -5.20
CA SER A 78 5.47 19.59 -5.07
C SER A 78 4.93 20.32 -3.85
N ASP A 79 3.82 19.83 -3.29
CA ASP A 79 3.18 20.44 -2.13
C ASP A 79 3.75 19.92 -0.81
N LEU A 80 4.54 18.83 -0.83
CA LEU A 80 5.12 18.24 0.37
C LEU A 80 6.17 19.16 0.97
N SER A 81 6.17 19.27 2.31
CA SER A 81 7.31 19.82 3.02
C SER A 81 8.51 18.87 2.94
N GLU A 82 9.71 19.40 3.16
CA GLU A 82 10.93 18.57 3.22
C GLU A 82 10.82 17.47 4.29
N GLU A 83 10.18 17.78 5.41
CA GLU A 83 10.00 16.85 6.52
C GLU A 83 8.99 15.73 6.19
N GLU A 84 7.93 16.05 5.44
CA GLU A 84 6.97 15.06 4.94
C GLU A 84 7.63 14.13 3.92
N ALA A 85 8.35 14.70 2.94
CA ALA A 85 9.06 13.93 1.94
C ALA A 85 10.11 12.99 2.57
N LEU A 86 10.86 13.48 3.57
CA LEU A 86 11.83 12.69 4.30
C LEU A 86 11.17 11.53 5.08
N ASP A 87 10.05 11.79 5.75
CA ASP A 87 9.34 10.74 6.49
C ASP A 87 8.76 9.67 5.54
N LEU A 88 8.24 10.06 4.36
CA LEU A 88 7.80 9.09 3.34
C LEU A 88 8.93 8.14 2.92
N TRP A 89 10.12 8.67 2.63
CA TRP A 89 11.26 7.85 2.25
C TRP A 89 11.81 7.02 3.40
N ASN A 90 11.83 7.56 4.62
CA ASN A 90 12.21 6.78 5.81
C ASN A 90 11.26 5.61 6.06
N LEU A 91 9.95 5.81 5.83
CA LEU A 91 8.97 4.72 5.87
C LEU A 91 9.20 3.70 4.77
N ALA A 92 9.56 4.11 3.55
CA ALA A 92 9.89 3.17 2.48
C ALA A 92 11.10 2.29 2.83
N ILE A 93 12.17 2.90 3.38
CA ILE A 93 13.35 2.15 3.86
C ILE A 93 12.96 1.17 4.98
N HIS A 94 12.13 1.60 5.93
CA HIS A 94 11.61 0.76 7.00
C HIS A 94 10.81 -0.42 6.45
N ALA A 95 9.86 -0.14 5.54
CA ALA A 95 9.02 -1.12 4.87
C ALA A 95 9.85 -2.18 4.14
N GLN A 96 10.91 -1.79 3.43
CA GLN A 96 11.79 -2.75 2.75
C GLN A 96 12.47 -3.71 3.72
N ARG A 97 12.96 -3.22 4.86
CA ARG A 97 13.58 -4.07 5.89
C ARG A 97 12.56 -5.04 6.47
N LEU A 98 11.37 -4.54 6.80
CA LEU A 98 10.29 -5.32 7.36
C LEU A 98 9.83 -6.42 6.40
N LEU A 99 9.58 -6.08 5.14
CA LEU A 99 9.12 -7.01 4.12
C LEU A 99 10.19 -8.05 3.73
N LYS A 100 11.48 -7.71 3.78
CA LYS A 100 12.55 -8.72 3.66
C LYS A 100 12.52 -9.74 4.79
N ALA A 101 12.19 -9.31 6.00
CA ALA A 101 12.14 -10.20 7.17
C ALA A 101 10.87 -11.07 7.18
N VAL A 102 9.71 -10.48 6.86
CA VAL A 102 8.41 -11.13 7.02
C VAL A 102 8.05 -11.98 5.81
N VAL A 103 8.20 -11.44 4.60
CA VAL A 103 7.76 -12.12 3.36
C VAL A 103 8.94 -12.56 2.48
N HIS A 104 10.18 -12.41 2.97
CA HIS A 104 11.39 -12.78 2.24
C HIS A 104 11.46 -12.15 0.85
N ALA A 105 11.06 -10.89 0.72
CA ALA A 105 11.11 -10.16 -0.55
C ALA A 105 12.55 -10.10 -1.10
N HIS A 106 12.73 -10.40 -2.38
CA HIS A 106 14.04 -10.34 -3.05
C HIS A 106 14.30 -8.95 -3.67
N GLY A 107 13.25 -8.22 -4.03
CA GLY A 107 13.31 -6.90 -4.64
C GLY A 107 12.05 -6.07 -4.36
N PHE A 108 12.00 -4.84 -4.88
CA PHE A 108 10.89 -3.91 -4.65
C PHE A 108 10.61 -3.05 -5.88
N ASN A 109 9.33 -2.74 -6.10
CA ASN A 109 8.93 -1.58 -6.88
C ASN A 109 8.48 -0.47 -5.92
N LEU A 110 9.07 0.72 -6.08
CA LEU A 110 8.68 1.92 -5.34
C LEU A 110 8.13 2.93 -6.34
N GLY A 111 6.97 3.52 -6.08
CA GLY A 111 6.38 4.44 -7.04
C GLY A 111 5.17 5.22 -6.54
N LEU A 112 4.88 6.30 -7.24
CA LEU A 112 3.75 7.17 -7.02
C LEU A 112 2.92 7.22 -8.29
N ASN A 113 1.60 7.14 -8.14
CA ASN A 113 0.66 7.41 -9.21
C ASN A 113 0.02 8.76 -8.88
N LEU A 114 0.20 9.76 -9.74
CA LEU A 114 -0.26 11.14 -9.52
C LEU A 114 -1.35 11.51 -10.53
N GLY A 115 -2.48 12.00 -10.02
CA GLY A 115 -3.67 12.34 -10.81
C GLY A 115 -4.33 11.12 -11.46
N ALA A 116 -5.57 11.31 -11.93
CA ALA A 116 -6.33 10.26 -12.61
C ALA A 116 -5.59 9.67 -13.84
N ALA A 117 -4.87 10.51 -14.59
CA ALA A 117 -4.10 10.06 -15.75
C ALA A 117 -2.88 9.20 -15.39
N GLY A 118 -2.30 9.40 -14.22
CA GLY A 118 -1.21 8.57 -13.69
C GLY A 118 -1.67 7.23 -13.12
N GLY A 119 -2.98 6.97 -13.13
CA GLY A 119 -3.56 5.72 -12.62
C GLY A 119 -3.70 5.69 -11.10
N ALA A 120 -3.78 6.86 -10.45
CA ALA A 120 -4.05 6.95 -9.02
C ALA A 120 -5.44 6.37 -8.71
N GLY A 121 -5.51 5.39 -7.80
CA GLY A 121 -6.78 4.87 -7.30
C GLY A 121 -7.49 5.86 -6.38
N THR A 122 -6.70 6.60 -5.60
CA THR A 122 -7.09 7.79 -4.84
C THR A 122 -6.22 8.93 -5.34
N ASP A 123 -6.81 9.87 -6.08
CA ASP A 123 -6.07 10.90 -6.82
C ASP A 123 -5.89 12.21 -6.05
N ASP A 124 -6.48 12.34 -4.85
CA ASP A 124 -6.42 13.54 -4.01
C ASP A 124 -5.61 13.37 -2.70
N HIS A 125 -5.09 12.16 -2.44
CA HIS A 125 -4.19 11.87 -1.32
C HIS A 125 -3.03 10.99 -1.78
N LEU A 126 -1.88 11.63 -1.97
CA LEU A 126 -0.63 11.01 -2.38
C LEU A 126 -0.21 9.89 -1.43
N HIS A 127 0.22 8.76 -1.99
CA HIS A 127 0.73 7.62 -1.22
C HIS A 127 1.81 6.86 -2.01
N LEU A 128 3.01 6.77 -1.43
CA LEU A 128 4.14 6.06 -2.03
C LEU A 128 3.91 4.56 -1.88
N HIS A 129 3.78 3.86 -3.01
CA HIS A 129 3.64 2.41 -3.04
C HIS A 129 4.99 1.73 -2.80
N ILE A 130 4.98 0.72 -1.93
CA ILE A 130 6.10 -0.17 -1.65
C ILE A 130 5.66 -1.61 -1.91
N VAL A 131 5.98 -2.11 -3.10
CA VAL A 131 5.51 -3.41 -3.59
C VAL A 131 6.67 -4.42 -3.55
N PRO A 132 6.64 -5.42 -2.66
CA PRO A 132 7.67 -6.46 -2.61
C PRO A 132 7.58 -7.38 -3.83
N ARG A 133 8.74 -7.85 -4.29
CA ARG A 133 8.92 -8.69 -5.48
C ARG A 133 9.84 -9.88 -5.19
N TRP A 134 9.65 -10.96 -5.93
CA TRP A 134 10.47 -12.17 -5.85
C TRP A 134 11.07 -12.51 -7.21
N GLU A 135 12.19 -13.23 -7.19
CA GLU A 135 12.77 -13.77 -8.43
C GLU A 135 11.78 -14.72 -9.09
N ASN A 136 11.58 -14.57 -10.39
CA ASN A 136 10.58 -15.31 -11.18
C ASN A 136 9.12 -15.06 -10.77
N ASP A 137 8.83 -14.07 -9.91
CA ASP A 137 7.49 -13.51 -9.86
C ASP A 137 7.23 -12.80 -11.20
N GLN A 138 6.15 -13.20 -11.86
CA GLN A 138 5.81 -12.61 -13.15
C GLN A 138 5.39 -11.15 -12.93
N ASN A 139 6.24 -10.25 -13.42
CA ASN A 139 6.03 -8.80 -13.45
C ASN A 139 4.58 -8.40 -13.70
N PHE A 140 3.98 -7.73 -12.72
CA PHE A 140 2.83 -6.82 -12.87
C PHE A 140 1.63 -7.32 -13.70
N MET A 141 1.43 -8.63 -13.75
CA MET A 141 0.25 -9.29 -14.32
C MET A 141 0.01 -10.60 -13.55
N PRO A 142 -1.18 -10.83 -12.97
CA PRO A 142 -1.51 -12.11 -12.37
C PRO A 142 -1.82 -13.10 -13.51
N LEU A 143 -0.79 -13.71 -14.10
CA LEU A 143 -0.97 -14.89 -14.93
C LEU A 143 -1.31 -16.08 -14.04
N LEU A 144 -2.62 -16.31 -13.87
CA LEU A 144 -3.27 -17.62 -13.74
C LEU A 144 -2.51 -18.69 -12.94
N ALA A 145 -2.06 -18.38 -11.73
CA ALA A 145 -1.53 -19.37 -10.80
C ALA A 145 -2.14 -19.18 -9.41
N GLY A 146 -3.46 -19.31 -9.31
CA GLY A 146 -4.14 -19.85 -8.11
C GLY A 146 -3.92 -19.17 -6.75
N VAL A 147 -3.28 -18.00 -6.64
CA VAL A 147 -3.19 -17.28 -5.37
C VAL A 147 -4.52 -16.57 -5.13
N ARG A 148 -5.47 -17.32 -4.57
CA ARG A 148 -6.59 -16.73 -3.83
C ARG A 148 -5.98 -15.84 -2.75
N ILE A 149 -6.27 -14.54 -2.80
CA ILE A 149 -6.16 -13.70 -1.61
C ILE A 149 -7.13 -14.33 -0.59
N ILE A 150 -6.59 -15.06 0.37
CA ILE A 150 -7.36 -15.60 1.48
C ILE A 150 -7.68 -14.38 2.37
N PRO A 151 -8.95 -14.05 2.64
CA PRO A 151 -9.31 -12.90 3.49
C PRO A 151 -8.62 -12.93 4.87
N ASN A 152 -8.35 -14.13 5.42
CA ASN A 152 -7.62 -14.32 6.66
C ASN A 152 -6.10 -14.03 6.55
N GLY A 153 -5.56 -13.98 5.33
CA GLY A 153 -4.13 -13.75 5.09
C GLY A 153 -3.71 -12.30 5.29
N LEU A 154 -4.61 -11.33 5.10
CA LEU A 154 -4.27 -9.91 5.27
C LEU A 154 -4.09 -9.55 6.75
N GLU A 155 -5.03 -9.99 7.60
CA GLU A 155 -4.94 -9.82 9.04
C GLU A 155 -3.72 -10.56 9.60
N GLN A 156 -3.52 -11.81 9.20
CA GLN A 156 -2.34 -12.58 9.64
C GLN A 156 -1.03 -11.87 9.25
N LEU A 157 -0.93 -11.41 8.00
CA LEU A 157 0.25 -10.68 7.53
C LEU A 157 0.43 -9.38 8.31
N TYR A 158 -0.64 -8.64 8.59
CA TYR A 158 -0.59 -7.44 9.42
C TYR A 158 -0.03 -7.74 10.81
N GLN A 159 -0.52 -8.80 11.47
CA GLN A 159 0.01 -9.22 12.78
C GLN A 159 1.48 -9.65 12.72
N GLU A 160 1.90 -10.34 11.66
CA GLU A 160 3.31 -10.71 11.46
C GLU A 160 4.21 -9.48 11.25
N LEU A 161 3.75 -8.49 10.49
CA LEU A 161 4.43 -7.20 10.32
C LEU A 161 4.63 -6.48 11.66
N LEU A 162 3.58 -6.41 12.49
CA LEU A 162 3.68 -5.80 13.83
C LEU A 162 4.66 -6.54 14.73
N HIS A 163 4.57 -7.87 14.77
CA HIS A 163 5.46 -8.71 15.59
C HIS A 163 6.94 -8.55 15.22
N TYR A 164 7.26 -8.49 13.93
CA TYR A 164 8.64 -8.27 13.48
C TYR A 164 9.12 -6.83 13.72
N GLN A 165 8.22 -5.84 13.66
CA GLN A 165 8.56 -4.47 14.00
C GLN A 165 8.94 -4.33 15.48
N GLU A 166 8.15 -4.91 16.39
CA GLU A 166 8.43 -4.89 17.82
C GLU A 166 9.76 -5.59 18.16
N LYS A 167 10.03 -6.74 17.53
CA LYS A 167 11.31 -7.45 17.69
C LYS A 167 12.48 -6.72 17.03
N GLY A 168 12.26 -6.09 15.88
CA GLY A 168 13.25 -5.31 15.14
C GLY A 168 13.71 -4.05 15.89
N LEU A 169 12.80 -3.42 16.65
CA LEU A 169 13.12 -2.29 17.53
C LEU A 169 14.13 -2.67 18.63
N SER A 170 14.21 -3.94 19.03
CA SER A 170 15.24 -4.43 19.98
C SER A 170 16.66 -4.48 19.40
N ILE A 171 16.84 -4.48 18.08
CA ILE A 171 18.13 -4.72 17.42
C ILE A 171 18.79 -3.42 16.93
N PHE A 172 18.04 -2.32 16.90
CA PHE A 172 18.51 -1.00 16.44
C PHE A 172 18.45 0.08 17.54
N SER A 173 18.16 -0.31 18.79
CA SER A 173 18.14 0.57 19.98
C SER A 173 19.45 0.56 20.77
N SER A 174 20.59 0.36 20.10
CA SER A 174 21.93 0.38 20.70
C SER A 174 22.87 1.26 19.89
#